data_AF-A0A5C7VP02-F1
#
_entry.id   AF-A0A5C7VP02-F1
#
_cell.length_a   1.000
_cell.length_b   1.000
_cell.length_c   1.000
_cell.angle_alpha   90.00
_cell.angle_beta   90.00
_cell.angle_gamma   90.00
#
_symmetry.space_group_name_H-M   'P 1'
#
loop_
_entity.id
_entity.type
_entity.pdbx_description
1 polymer ?
#
loop_
_entity_poly.entity_id
_entity_poly.type
_entity_poly.pdbx_seq_one_letter_code
_entity_poly.pdbx_strand_id
1 'polypeptide(L)'
;FPMYIVCGVASYLYAMTRLPLYSRGTSFPLVMAIAGPLMILPNVGLNEWGHAFWFMEELFSAPLHWGFVILGWAGLFSGGIAAQIITRYSNLTDVIWNGQSKEILNNRIVP
;
A
#
# COMPACT_ATOMS: atom_id res chain seq x y z
N PHE A 1 11.28 4.58 -9.87
CA PHE A 1 10.35 3.42 -9.84
C PHE A 1 10.97 2.12 -9.35
N PRO A 2 12.11 1.62 -9.88
CA PRO A 2 12.60 0.28 -9.52
C PRO A 2 12.89 0.11 -8.02
N MET A 3 13.54 1.10 -7.39
CA MET A 3 13.82 1.07 -5.95
C MET A 3 12.54 0.96 -5.11
N TYR A 4 11.52 1.77 -5.42
CA TYR A 4 10.23 1.71 -4.73
C TYR A 4 9.60 0.32 -4.82
N ILE A 5 9.62 -0.29 -6.01
CA ILE A 5 9.05 -1.62 -6.24
C ILE A 5 9.78 -2.67 -5.41
N VAL A 6 11.11 -2.66 -5.44
CA VAL A 6 11.94 -3.58 -4.65
C VAL A 6 11.68 -3.40 -3.16
N CYS A 7 11.67 -2.16 -2.66
CA CYS A 7 11.38 -1.87 -1.26
C CYS A 7 9.94 -2.25 -0.86
N GLY A 8 8.97 -2.06 -1.74
CA GLY A 8 7.58 -2.44 -1.53
C GLY A 8 7.41 -3.95 -1.43
N VAL A 9 7.95 -4.70 -2.40
CA VAL A 9 7.93 -6.17 -2.38
C VAL A 9 8.69 -6.72 -1.17
N ALA A 10 9.87 -6.17 -0.86
CA ALA A 10 10.64 -6.56 0.33
C ALA A 10 9.84 -6.31 1.62
N SER A 11 9.19 -5.16 1.75
CA SER A 11 8.31 -4.83 2.89
C SER A 11 7.14 -5.81 3.02
N TYR A 12 6.51 -6.19 1.91
CA TYR A 12 5.43 -7.18 1.91
C TYR A 12 5.92 -8.56 2.36
N LEU A 13 7.03 -9.03 1.79
CA LEU A 13 7.63 -10.32 2.17
C LEU A 13 8.03 -10.33 3.65
N TYR A 14 8.64 -9.24 4.13
CA TYR A 14 8.97 -9.08 5.54
C TYR A 14 7.72 -9.16 6.42
N ALA A 15 6.67 -8.40 6.09
CA ALA A 15 5.42 -8.41 6.84
C ALA A 15 4.81 -9.81 6.91
N MET A 16 4.66 -10.50 5.78
CA MET A 16 4.05 -11.84 5.73
C MET A 16 4.87 -12.91 6.47
N THR A 17 6.20 -12.80 6.48
CA THR A 17 7.09 -13.84 7.04
C THR A 17 7.60 -13.56 8.45
N ARG A 18 7.43 -12.34 8.98
CA ARG A 18 7.98 -11.94 10.29
C ARG A 18 6.96 -11.32 11.23
N LEU A 19 5.83 -10.83 10.73
CA LEU A 19 4.83 -10.17 11.55
C LEU A 19 3.57 -11.04 11.66
N PRO A 20 3.22 -11.54 12.87
CA PRO A 20 2.03 -12.37 13.07
C PRO A 20 0.73 -11.71 12.57
N LEU A 21 0.65 -10.37 12.66
CA LEU A 21 -0.46 -9.56 12.17
C LEU A 21 -0.75 -9.81 10.68
N TYR A 22 0.30 -9.87 9.86
CA TYR A 22 0.19 -10.01 8.40
C TYR A 22 0.33 -11.47 7.94
N SER A 23 0.95 -12.35 8.72
CA SER A 23 1.15 -13.77 8.34
C SER A 23 -0.13 -14.58 8.15
N ARG A 24 -1.23 -14.21 8.81
CA ARG A 24 -2.48 -14.99 8.80
C ARG A 24 -3.45 -14.54 7.70
N GLY A 25 -3.10 -13.56 6.87
CA GLY A 25 -3.89 -13.15 5.71
C GLY A 25 -3.42 -11.84 5.09
N THR A 26 -3.93 -11.54 3.90
CA THR A 26 -3.45 -10.41 3.10
C THR A 26 -4.02 -9.09 3.60
N SER A 27 -3.14 -8.14 3.96
CA SER A 27 -3.56 -6.77 4.27
C SER A 27 -3.89 -6.00 2.98
N PHE A 28 -5.17 -5.66 2.81
CA PHE A 28 -5.65 -4.83 1.71
C PHE A 28 -4.87 -3.49 1.58
N PRO A 29 -4.72 -2.66 2.64
CA PRO A 29 -3.97 -1.41 2.51
C PRO A 29 -2.49 -1.62 2.18
N LEU A 30 -1.86 -2.69 2.69
CA LEU A 30 -0.46 -3.01 2.36
C LEU A 30 -0.28 -3.33 0.87
N VAL A 31 -1.17 -4.17 0.32
CA VAL A 31 -1.10 -4.53 -1.11
C VAL A 31 -1.36 -3.31 -1.99
N MET A 32 -2.38 -2.52 -1.67
CA MET A 32 -2.74 -1.36 -2.48
C MET A 32 -1.68 -0.25 -2.44
N ALA A 33 -1.02 -0.05 -1.29
CA ALA A 33 0.09 0.89 -1.19
C ALA A 33 1.25 0.50 -2.12
N ILE A 34 1.59 -0.79 -2.21
CA ILE A 34 2.69 -1.28 -3.06
C ILE A 34 2.30 -1.32 -4.54
N ALA A 35 1.07 -1.73 -4.84
CA ALA A 35 0.59 -1.90 -6.20
C ALA A 35 0.34 -0.56 -6.91
N GLY A 36 -0.12 0.47 -6.19
CA GLY A 36 -0.47 1.74 -6.81
C GLY A 36 0.68 2.44 -7.56
N PRO A 37 1.94 2.44 -7.05
CA PRO A 37 3.07 2.99 -7.80
C PRO A 37 3.63 2.07 -8.89
N LEU A 38 3.07 0.87 -9.09
CA LEU A 38 3.25 0.15 -10.36
C LEU A 38 2.33 0.73 -11.44
N MET A 39 1.15 1.22 -11.05
CA MET A 39 0.15 1.76 -11.96
C MET A 39 0.49 3.16 -12.49
N ILE A 40 1.58 3.77 -12.02
CA ILE A 40 2.14 5.02 -12.57
C ILE A 40 3.10 4.77 -13.74
N LEU A 41 3.59 3.53 -13.95
CA LEU A 41 4.49 3.23 -15.06
C LEU A 41 3.83 3.49 -16.43
N PRO A 42 2.55 3.11 -16.64
CA PRO A 42 1.81 3.53 -17.83
C PRO A 42 1.77 5.05 -17.95
N ASN A 43 1.58 5.79 -16.86
CA ASN A 43 1.52 7.25 -16.92
C ASN A 43 2.83 7.88 -17.37
N VAL A 44 3.96 7.45 -16.82
CA VAL A 44 5.26 8.01 -17.22
C VAL A 44 5.54 7.67 -18.68
N GLY A 45 5.32 6.43 -19.09
CA GLY A 45 5.54 5.99 -20.47
C GLY A 45 4.61 6.68 -21.48
N LEU A 46 3.31 6.81 -21.16
CA LEU A 46 2.34 7.51 -22.02
C LEU A 46 2.61 9.02 -22.05
N ASN A 47 3.09 9.62 -20.97
CA ASN A 47 3.44 11.04 -20.92
C ASN A 47 4.63 11.34 -21.84
N GLU A 48 5.68 10.53 -21.76
CA GLU A 48 6.85 10.66 -22.63
C GLU A 48 6.51 10.34 -24.09
N TRP A 49 5.66 9.32 -24.33
CA TRP A 49 5.20 8.96 -25.67
C TRP A 49 4.28 10.03 -26.28
N GLY A 50 3.43 10.67 -25.49
CA GLY A 50 2.52 11.75 -25.93
C GLY A 50 3.26 12.97 -26.48
N HIS A 51 4.47 13.26 -25.98
CA HIS A 51 5.33 14.32 -26.53
C HIS A 51 5.88 14.01 -27.94
N ALA A 52 5.80 12.76 -28.41
CA ALA A 52 6.25 12.36 -29.73
C ALA A 52 5.15 12.38 -30.82
N PHE A 53 3.88 12.67 -30.48
CA PHE A 53 2.74 12.59 -31.41
C PHE A 53 1.88 13.87 -31.42
N TRP A 54 1.33 14.20 -32.59
CA TRP A 54 0.58 15.43 -32.86
C TRP A 54 -0.88 15.41 -32.35
N PHE A 55 -1.42 14.23 -31.98
CA PHE A 55 -2.81 14.05 -31.51
C PHE A 55 -2.81 13.66 -30.02
N MET A 56 -2.71 14.65 -29.14
CA MET A 56 -2.41 14.42 -27.71
C MET A 56 -3.67 14.35 -26.81
N GLU A 57 -4.77 15.01 -27.16
CA GLU A 57 -5.85 15.28 -26.19
C GLU A 57 -6.70 14.06 -25.81
N GLU A 58 -7.24 13.28 -26.75
CA GLU A 58 -8.17 12.18 -26.40
C GLU A 58 -7.48 10.88 -25.99
N LEU A 59 -6.32 10.56 -26.57
CA LEU A 59 -5.63 9.29 -26.36
C LEU A 59 -4.67 9.32 -25.15
N PHE A 60 -4.11 10.48 -24.81
CA PHE A 60 -3.06 10.59 -23.80
C PHE A 60 -3.53 11.35 -22.55
N SER A 61 -4.24 12.47 -22.70
CA SER A 61 -4.63 13.29 -21.55
C SER A 61 -5.57 12.55 -20.58
N ALA A 62 -6.65 11.93 -21.07
CA ALA A 62 -7.62 11.27 -20.20
C ALA A 62 -7.04 10.06 -19.43
N PRO A 63 -6.29 9.12 -20.07
CA PRO A 63 -5.63 8.04 -19.33
C PRO A 63 -4.57 8.52 -18.33
N LEU A 64 -3.83 9.59 -18.67
CA LEU A 64 -2.81 10.16 -17.79
C LEU A 64 -3.41 10.71 -16.49
N HIS A 65 -4.56 11.39 -16.53
CA HIS A 65 -5.18 11.93 -15.31
C HIS A 65 -5.58 10.83 -14.31
N TRP A 66 -6.14 9.71 -14.79
CA TRP A 66 -6.60 8.64 -13.91
C TRP A 66 -5.48 7.89 -13.20
N GLY A 67 -4.31 7.73 -13.82
CA GLY A 67 -3.19 7.09 -13.12
C GLY A 67 -2.60 7.94 -11.98
N PHE A 68 -2.70 9.27 -12.03
CA PHE A 68 -2.37 10.12 -10.89
C PHE A 68 -3.37 9.96 -9.73
N VAL A 69 -4.65 9.74 -10.04
CA VAL A 69 -5.67 9.43 -9.02
C VAL A 69 -5.35 8.12 -8.31
N ILE A 70 -4.98 7.08 -9.06
CA ILE A 70 -4.56 5.79 -8.49
C ILE A 70 -3.32 5.95 -7.60
N LEU A 71 -2.33 6.76 -8.02
CA LEU A 71 -1.17 7.08 -7.19
C LEU A 71 -1.57 7.80 -5.89
N GLY A 72 -2.50 8.75 -5.97
CA GLY A 72 -3.06 9.43 -4.80
C GLY A 72 -3.70 8.44 -3.83
N TRP A 73 -4.55 7.53 -4.33
CA TRP A 73 -5.16 6.49 -3.50
C TRP A 73 -4.12 5.53 -2.91
N ALA A 74 -3.09 5.15 -3.67
CA ALA A 74 -1.96 4.37 -3.19
C ALA A 74 -1.30 5.01 -1.96
N GLY A 75 -1.09 6.32 -2.02
CA GLY A 75 -0.57 7.11 -0.90
C GLY A 75 -1.48 7.02 0.33
N LEU A 76 -2.80 7.16 0.14
CA LEU A 76 -3.78 7.10 1.23
C LEU A 76 -3.82 5.73 1.93
N PHE A 77 -3.57 4.63 1.20
CA PHE A 77 -3.49 3.30 1.82
C PHE A 77 -2.35 3.18 2.84
N SER A 78 -1.32 4.03 2.76
CA SER A 78 -0.29 4.13 3.81
C SER A 78 -0.90 4.50 5.17
N GLY A 79 -1.99 5.27 5.21
CA GLY A 79 -2.74 5.54 6.42
C GLY A 79 -3.41 4.29 7.01
N GLY A 80 -3.91 3.40 6.15
CA GLY A 80 -4.44 2.10 6.58
C GLY A 80 -3.37 1.18 7.16
N ILE A 81 -2.17 1.19 6.59
CA ILE A 81 -1.01 0.47 7.16
C ILE A 81 -0.63 1.07 8.52
N ALA A 82 -0.57 2.39 8.64
CA ALA A 82 -0.27 3.07 9.89
C ALA A 82 -1.29 2.70 10.98
N ALA A 83 -2.59 2.71 10.67
CA ALA A 83 -3.63 2.27 11.60
C ALA A 83 -3.42 0.82 12.06
N GLN A 84 -3.14 -0.12 11.14
CA GLN A 84 -2.86 -1.52 11.48
C GLN A 84 -1.65 -1.67 12.43
N ILE A 85 -0.57 -0.94 12.16
CA ILE A 85 0.64 -0.97 12.99
C ILE A 85 0.37 -0.36 14.37
N ILE A 86 -0.28 0.81 14.42
CA ILE A 86 -0.60 1.52 15.68
C ILE A 86 -1.52 0.67 16.54
N THR A 87 -2.58 0.09 15.98
CA THR A 87 -3.47 -0.81 16.72
C THR A 87 -2.71 -2.02 17.25
N ARG A 88 -1.83 -2.63 16.43
CA ARG A 88 -1.04 -3.77 16.90
C ARG A 88 -0.09 -3.38 18.04
N TYR A 89 0.53 -2.22 17.94
CA TYR A 89 1.39 -1.68 18.98
C TYR A 89 0.61 -1.40 20.27
N SER A 90 -0.58 -0.77 20.17
CA SER A 90 -1.47 -0.54 21.31
C SER A 90 -1.85 -1.85 22.02
N ASN A 91 -2.25 -2.87 21.26
CA ASN A 91 -2.61 -4.17 21.86
C ASN A 91 -1.41 -4.82 22.57
N LEU A 92 -0.19 -4.65 22.05
CA LEU A 92 1.02 -5.13 22.72
C LEU A 92 1.30 -4.36 24.00
N THR A 93 1.13 -3.03 23.99
CA THR A 93 1.32 -2.22 25.18
C THR A 93 0.30 -2.55 26.27
N ASP A 94 -0.95 -2.81 25.88
CA ASP A 94 -2.00 -3.18 26.83
C ASP A 94 -1.73 -4.53 27.52
N VAL A 95 -1.22 -5.51 26.78
CA VAL A 95 -0.87 -6.81 27.34
C VAL A 95 0.32 -6.71 28.31
N ILE A 96 1.32 -5.89 27.99
CA ILE A 96 2.56 -5.80 28.78
C ILE A 96 2.42 -4.85 29.98
N TRP A 97 1.77 -3.70 29.81
CA TRP A 97 1.70 -2.66 30.84
C TRP A 97 0.34 -2.58 31.55
N ASN A 98 -0.77 -2.96 30.88
CA ASN A 98 -2.12 -2.80 31.44
C ASN A 98 -2.77 -4.13 31.88
N GLY A 99 -2.02 -5.25 31.83
CA GLY A 99 -2.50 -6.56 32.29
C GLY A 99 -3.62 -7.16 31.43
N GLN A 100 -3.80 -6.70 30.18
CA GLN A 100 -4.81 -7.26 29.28
C GLN A 100 -4.51 -8.71 28.88
N SER A 101 -5.58 -9.45 28.55
CA SER A 101 -5.46 -10.83 28.07
C SER A 101 -4.70 -10.90 26.74
N LYS A 102 -3.81 -11.88 26.60
CA LYS A 102 -3.07 -12.14 25.35
C LYS A 102 -3.99 -12.51 24.17
N GLU A 103 -5.25 -12.85 24.44
CA GLU A 103 -6.25 -13.13 23.41
C GLU A 103 -6.48 -11.94 22.46
N ILE A 104 -6.33 -10.71 22.94
CA ILE A 104 -6.43 -9.49 22.10
C ILE A 104 -5.39 -9.46 20.97
N LEU A 105 -4.28 -10.20 21.11
CA LEU A 105 -3.25 -10.32 20.09
C LEU A 105 -3.63 -11.31 18.98
N ASN A 106 -4.62 -12.15 19.21
CA ASN A 106 -5.12 -13.14 18.25
C ASN A 106 -6.38 -12.64 17.53
N ASN A 107 -7.10 -11.70 18.13
CA ASN A 107 -8.24 -11.05 17.50
C ASN A 107 -7.75 -10.19 16.33
N ARG A 108 -7.98 -10.67 15.11
CA ARG A 108 -8.02 -9.75 13.96
C ARG A 108 -9.26 -8.89 14.14
N ILE A 109 -9.14 -7.60 13.82
CA ILE A 109 -10.31 -6.82 13.42
C ILE A 109 -10.85 -7.55 12.20
N VAL A 110 -11.90 -8.36 12.39
CA VAL A 110 -12.62 -8.98 11.29
C VAL A 110 -13.41 -7.83 10.66
N PRO A 111 -13.21 -7.54 9.36
CA PRO A 111 -13.95 -6.48 8.68
C PRO A 111 -15.45 -6.72 8.72
#